data_AF-A0A8I2D2M0-F1
#
_entry.id   AF-A0A8I2D2M0-F1
#
_cell.length_a   1.000
_cell.length_b   1.000
_cell.length_c   1.000
_cell.angle_alpha   90.00
_cell.angle_beta   90.00
_cell.angle_gamma   90.00
#
_symmetry.space_group_name_H-M   'P 1'
#
loop_
_entity.id
_entity.type
_entity.pdbx_description
1 polymer ?
#
loop_
_entity_poly.entity_id
_entity_poly.type
_entity_poly.pdbx_seq_one_letter_code
_entity_poly.pdbx_strand_id
1 'polypeptide(L)' 'MGVYIVDSNFFIQAHRDTYPLDIAFSFWNKVKLLAIDGKLISIDKVRDEIYDKNDALESWCRFNLPDDFLKIPLK' A
#
# COMPACT_ATOMS: atom_id res chain seq x y z
N MET A 1 -17.96 -1.63 -11.03
CA MET A 1 -16.87 -2.34 -10.32
C MET A 1 -16.45 -1.44 -9.17
N GLY A 2 -16.42 -1.93 -7.93
CA GLY A 2 -16.09 -1.10 -6.76
C GLY A 2 -14.59 -0.84 -6.62
N VAL A 3 -14.25 0.22 -5.89
CA VAL A 3 -12.89 0.53 -5.44
C VAL A 3 -12.72 0.00 -4.01
N TYR A 4 -11.58 -0.63 -3.73
CA TYR A 4 -11.22 -1.11 -2.41
C TYR A 4 -10.35 -0.09 -1.70
N ILE A 5 -10.68 0.21 -0.45
CA ILE A 5 -9.89 1.08 0.42
C ILE A 5 -9.13 0.18 1.39
N VAL A 6 -7.81 0.31 1.43
CA VAL A 6 -6.94 -0.43 2.37
C VAL A 6 -6.39 0.50 3.43
N ASP A 7 -6.18 -0.04 4.63
CA ASP A 7 -5.59 0.67 5.77
C ASP A 7 -4.12 0.26 6.00
N SER A 8 -3.46 0.93 6.94
CA SER A 8 -2.07 0.68 7.30
C SER A 8 -1.82 -0.77 7.73
N ASN A 9 -2.77 -1.43 8.41
CA ASN A 9 -2.61 -2.81 8.85
C ASN A 9 -2.52 -3.79 7.69
N PHE A 10 -3.22 -3.53 6.57
CA PHE A 10 -3.12 -4.36 5.37
C PHE A 10 -1.65 -4.50 4.95
N PHE A 11 -0.91 -3.39 4.92
CA PHE A 11 0.50 -3.37 4.55
C PHE A 11 1.41 -3.92 5.66
N ILE A 12 1.18 -3.50 6.91
CA ILE A 12 2.04 -3.86 8.04
C ILE A 12 1.95 -5.35 8.37
N GLN A 13 0.74 -5.91 8.45
CA GLN A 13 0.54 -7.33 8.74
C GLN A 13 0.98 -8.20 7.56
N ALA A 14 0.67 -7.78 6.32
CA ALA A 14 1.17 -8.49 5.15
C ALA A 14 2.70 -8.55 5.17
N HIS A 15 3.40 -7.44 5.44
CA HIS A 15 4.85 -7.43 5.45
C HIS A 15 5.47 -8.27 6.59
N ARG A 16 4.87 -8.24 7.78
CA ARG A 16 5.44 -8.86 9.00
C ARG A 16 5.12 -10.34 9.17
N ASP A 17 3.89 -10.75 8.87
CA ASP A 17 3.40 -12.09 9.25
C ASP A 17 3.29 -13.05 8.05
N THR A 18 2.80 -12.57 6.90
CA THR A 18 2.27 -13.48 5.87
C THR A 18 3.00 -13.38 4.52
N TYR A 19 3.45 -12.19 4.15
CA TYR A 19 3.96 -11.86 2.82
C TYR A 19 5.22 -10.98 2.90
N PRO A 20 6.38 -11.55 3.30
CA PRO A 20 7.65 -10.85 3.26
C PRO A 20 7.93 -10.30 1.86
N LEU A 21 8.47 -9.08 1.76
CA LEU A 21 8.71 -8.39 0.49
C LEU A 21 9.65 -9.16 -0.45
N ASP A 22 10.58 -9.93 0.12
CA ASP A 22 11.60 -10.71 -0.59
C ASP A 22 11.13 -12.12 -1.02
N ILE A 23 9.92 -12.53 -0.62
CA ILE A 23 9.39 -13.87 -0.93
C ILE A 23 8.09 -13.74 -1.71
N ALA A 24 7.17 -12.91 -1.22
CA ALA A 24 5.82 -12.79 -1.75
C ALA A 24 5.71 -11.82 -2.94
N PHE A 25 6.64 -11.87 -3.89
CA PHE A 25 6.71 -10.94 -5.02
C PHE A 25 5.40 -10.84 -5.81
N SER A 26 4.72 -11.98 -6.04
CA SER A 26 3.45 -12.01 -6.77
C SER A 26 2.32 -11.25 -6.07
N PHE A 27 2.29 -11.30 -4.73
CA PHE A 27 1.31 -10.56 -3.93
C PHE A 27 1.53 -9.06 -4.09
N TRP A 28 2.76 -8.60 -3.85
CA TRP A 28 3.13 -7.19 -3.95
C TRP A 28 2.99 -6.63 -5.36
N ASN A 29 3.33 -7.42 -6.39
CA ASN A 29 3.06 -7.06 -7.78
C ASN A 29 1.56 -6.93 -8.06
N LYS A 30 0.71 -7.79 -7.49
CA LYS A 30 -0.73 -7.67 -7.66
C LYS A 30 -1.28 -6.41 -6.98
N VAL A 31 -0.82 -6.10 -5.77
CA VAL A 31 -1.16 -4.86 -5.05
C VAL A 31 -0.81 -3.64 -5.89
N LYS A 32 0.42 -3.60 -6.42
CA LYS A 32 0.88 -2.55 -7.33
C LYS A 32 -0.01 -2.40 -8.56
N LEU A 33 -0.34 -3.50 -9.25
CA LEU A 33 -1.19 -3.47 -10.44
C LEU A 33 -2.60 -2.95 -10.13
N LEU A 34 -3.18 -3.36 -9.00
CA LEU A 34 -4.50 -2.89 -8.58
C LEU A 34 -4.50 -1.40 -8.17
N ALA A 35 -3.41 -0.93 -7.58
CA ALA A 35 -3.20 0.48 -7.26
C ALA A 35 -3.09 1.34 -8.53
N ILE A 36 -2.32 0.89 -9.53
CA ILE A 36 -2.17 1.56 -10.82
C ILE A 36 -3.50 1.60 -11.59
N ASP A 37 -4.28 0.53 -11.52
CA ASP A 37 -5.60 0.42 -12.16
C ASP A 37 -6.71 1.20 -11.40
N GLY A 38 -6.36 1.89 -10.29
CA GLY A 38 -7.31 2.66 -9.47
C GLY A 38 -8.36 1.80 -8.75
N LYS A 39 -8.17 0.49 -8.68
CA LYS A 39 -9.06 -0.46 -7.98
C LYS A 39 -8.72 -0.60 -6.50
N LEU A 40 -7.49 -0.24 -6.13
CA LEU A 40 -7.01 -0.20 -4.77
C LEU A 40 -6.57 1.22 -4.47
N ILE A 41 -7.11 1.82 -3.39
CA ILE A 41 -6.71 3.14 -2.91
C ILE A 41 -6.49 3.09 -1.41
N SER A 42 -5.82 4.11 -0.88
CA SER A 42 -5.64 4.32 0.55
C SER A 42 -5.91 5.78 0.89
N ILE A 43 -6.15 6.05 2.17
CA ILE A 43 -6.28 7.43 2.66
C ILE A 43 -4.92 8.01 3.02
N ASP A 44 -4.81 9.33 2.94
CA ASP A 44 -3.59 10.07 3.28
C ASP A 44 -2.99 9.71 4.66
N LYS A 45 -3.86 9.48 5.67
CA LYS A 45 -3.45 9.09 7.03
C LYS A 45 -2.64 7.79 7.09
N VAL A 46 -2.86 6.87 6.16
CA VAL A 46 -2.10 5.61 6.07
C VAL A 46 -0.66 5.87 5.64
N ARG A 47 -0.42 6.92 4.86
CA ARG A 47 0.93 7.36 4.51
C ARG A 47 1.70 7.69 5.78
N ASP A 48 1.12 8.50 6.67
CA ASP A 48 1.82 8.92 7.89
C ASP A 48 2.15 7.74 8.82
N GLU A 49 1.30 6.72 8.87
CA GLU A 49 1.56 5.52 9.69
C GLU A 49 2.62 4.57 9.11
N ILE A 50 2.71 4.49 7.77
CA ILE A 50 3.69 3.62 7.09
C ILE A 50 5.02 4.33 6.89
N TYR A 51 5.02 5.63 6.58
CA TYR A 51 6.18 6.40 6.11
C TYR A 51 6.99 7.02 7.25
N ASP A 52 6.59 6.79 8.51
CA ASP A 52 7.33 7.22 9.69
C ASP A 52 8.37 6.18 10.15
N LYS A 53 8.28 4.94 9.64
CA LYS A 53 9.08 3.81 10.15
C LYS A 53 10.45 3.65 9.49
N ASN A 54 10.75 4.32 8.38
CA ASN A 54 12.02 4.22 7.65
C ASN A 54 12.43 2.77 7.35
N ASP A 55 11.46 1.93 7.01
CA ASP A 55 11.63 0.49 6.81
C ASP A 55 11.49 0.08 5.33
N ALA A 56 11.72 -1.20 5.06
CA ALA A 56 11.65 -1.76 3.70
C ALA A 56 10.26 -1.58 3.08
N LEU A 57 9.22 -1.57 3.92
CA LEU A 57 7.84 -1.34 3.50
C LEU A 57 7.61 0.10 3.03
N GLU A 58 8.10 1.10 3.76
CA GLU A 58 8.06 2.49 3.31
C GLU A 58 8.73 2.65 1.94
N SER A 59 9.95 2.13 1.80
CA SER A 59 10.69 2.21 0.54
C SER A 59 9.89 1.56 -0.59
N TRP A 60 9.32 0.37 -0.35
CA TRP A 60 8.51 -0.31 -1.34
C TRP A 60 7.30 0.52 -1.76
N CYS A 61 6.56 1.09 -0.81
CA CYS A 61 5.40 1.93 -1.09
C CYS A 61 5.77 3.16 -1.94
N ARG A 62 6.87 3.85 -1.60
CA ARG A 62 7.36 5.02 -2.34
C ARG A 62 7.75 4.71 -3.79
N PHE A 63 8.35 3.54 -4.04
CA PHE A 63 8.81 3.17 -5.39
C PHE A 63 7.75 2.46 -6.24
N ASN A 64 6.71 1.88 -5.63
CA ASN A 64 5.76 1.02 -6.33
C ASN A 64 4.33 1.54 -6.41
N LEU A 65 3.92 2.44 -5.53
CA LEU A 65 2.55 2.98 -5.54
C LEU A 65 2.50 4.31 -6.30
N PRO A 66 1.44 4.55 -7.09
CA PRO A 66 1.25 5.82 -7.79
C PRO A 66 0.88 6.94 -6.81
N ASP A 67 1.17 8.19 -7.18
CA ASP A 67 0.88 9.37 -6.34
C ASP A 67 -0.63 9.51 -6.03
N ASP A 68 -1.48 9.16 -6.99
CA ASP A 68 -2.95 9.17 -6.87
C ASP A 68 -3.51 8.00 -6.03
N PHE A 69 -2.67 7.08 -5.56
CA PHE A 69 -3.09 5.99 -4.65
C PHE A 69 -3.61 6.53 -3.32
N LEU A 70 -3.01 7.62 -2.85
CA LEU A 70 -3.38 8.27 -1.60
C LEU A 70 -4.43 9.35 -1.88
N LYS A 71 -5.67 9.04 -1.53
CA LYS A 71 -6.79 9.98 -1.66
C LYS A 71 -6.93 10.77 -0.36
N ILE A 72 -7.02 12.09 -0.49
CA ILE A 72 -7.45 12.95 0.63
C ILE A 72 -8.92 12.61 0.89
N PRO A 73 -9.31 12.25 2.13
CA PRO A 73 -10.71 12.04 2.44
C PRO A 73 -11.46 13.35 2.16
N LEU A 74 -12.47 13.27 1.29
CA LEU A 74 -13.38 14.39 1.03
C LEU A 74 -13.99 14.80 2.38
N LYS A 75 -13.75 16.06 2.74
CA LYS A 75 -14.18 16.68 3.99
C LYS A 75 -15.69 16.83 4.06
#